data_AF-A0AAW6LV80-F1
#
_entry.id   AF-A0AAW6LV80-F1
#
_cell.length_a   1.000
_cell.length_b   1.000
_cell.length_c   1.000
_cell.angle_alpha   90.00
_cell.angle_beta   90.00
_cell.angle_gamma   90.00
#
_symmetry.space_group_name_H-M   'P 1'
#
loop_
_entity.id
_entity.type
_entity.pdbx_description
1 polymer ?
#
loop_
_entity_poly.entity_id
_entity_poly.type
_entity_poly.pdbx_seq_one_letter_code
_entity_poly.pdbx_strand_id
1 'polypeptide(L)'
;MTTPGAQVQVAEQSPAAMRGALLAAQHAAPKRARTSIRSTETEKRCSSVTKQPEGLITEMVAKASVTEQWLAAAPHLPSLTDPAAVVAERLLLLLHYGMDWTASNWVAVRRADYWDHLLPAHVRLGTYSSGTNLHHWWSTVSGKLGSTPRTDGERLEVAQLLTSEPKDVIQTLRDQTMALTLRTRIVADAVRAHKGAGL
;
A
#
# COMPACT_ATOMS: atom_id res chain seq x y z
N MET A 1 23.31 47.74 49.89
CA MET A 1 23.49 48.05 48.46
C MET A 1 22.31 47.43 47.74
N THR A 2 21.40 48.29 47.31
CA THR A 2 20.06 47.94 46.82
C THR A 2 19.98 48.41 45.38
N THR A 3 19.60 47.54 44.46
CA THR A 3 19.21 47.94 43.10
C THR A 3 17.98 47.13 42.68
N PRO A 4 16.85 47.80 42.40
CA PRO A 4 15.64 47.21 41.84
C PRO A 4 15.49 47.52 40.33
N GLY A 5 14.57 46.82 39.66
CA GLY A 5 14.03 47.17 38.34
C GLY A 5 14.41 46.16 37.24
N ALA A 6 13.57 45.77 36.31
CA ALA A 6 12.23 46.24 35.96
C ALA A 6 11.49 45.15 35.17
N GLN A 7 10.17 45.20 35.26
CA GLN A 7 9.21 44.39 34.53
C GLN A 7 8.97 44.90 33.10
N VAL A 8 8.64 43.94 32.23
CA VAL A 8 7.65 43.96 31.12
C VAL A 8 7.93 44.88 29.92
N GLN A 9 8.08 44.25 28.74
CA GLN A 9 7.28 44.65 27.59
C GLN A 9 7.00 43.48 26.64
N VAL A 10 5.71 43.18 26.51
CA VAL A 10 5.10 42.33 25.49
C VAL A 10 5.24 43.05 24.14
N ALA A 11 5.76 42.35 23.14
CA ALA A 11 5.63 42.77 21.75
C ALA A 11 5.00 41.61 20.97
N GLU A 12 3.71 41.77 20.66
CA GLU A 12 3.04 41.08 19.56
C GLU A 12 3.82 41.32 18.27
N GLN A 13 4.12 40.25 17.53
CA GLN A 13 4.39 40.34 16.10
C GLN A 13 3.62 39.22 15.40
N SER A 14 2.55 39.62 14.71
CA SER A 14 1.74 38.83 13.79
C SER A 14 1.98 39.35 12.34
N PRO A 15 1.46 38.72 11.28
CA PRO A 15 2.24 37.86 10.39
C PRO A 15 2.16 38.34 8.93
N ALA A 16 3.20 38.95 8.36
CA ALA A 16 3.19 39.31 6.94
C ALA A 16 4.59 39.69 6.43
N ALA A 17 5.38 38.69 6.00
CA ALA A 17 6.38 38.84 4.93
C ALA A 17 7.19 37.54 4.80
N MET A 18 6.90 36.72 3.80
CA MET A 18 7.90 35.99 2.99
C MET A 18 7.18 34.95 2.11
N ARG A 19 6.49 35.42 1.07
CA ARG A 19 6.28 34.65 -0.17
C ARG A 19 6.31 35.59 -1.37
N GLY A 20 7.52 36.03 -1.70
CA GLY A 20 7.83 36.54 -3.02
C GLY A 20 8.18 35.39 -3.96
N ALA A 21 7.77 35.54 -5.22
CA ALA A 21 8.18 34.79 -6.40
C ALA A 21 7.58 33.38 -6.61
N LEU A 22 6.46 33.31 -7.34
CA LEU A 22 6.43 32.59 -8.63
C LEU A 22 5.13 32.94 -9.40
N LEU A 23 5.18 33.98 -10.23
CA LEU A 23 4.17 34.24 -11.26
C LEU A 23 4.89 34.62 -12.56
N ALA A 24 4.31 34.17 -13.67
CA ALA A 24 4.64 34.45 -15.08
C ALA A 24 5.65 33.52 -15.77
N ALA A 25 5.11 32.61 -16.60
CA ALA A 25 5.44 32.53 -18.03
C ALA A 25 4.53 31.49 -18.73
N GLN A 26 3.36 31.95 -19.19
CA GLN A 26 2.70 31.37 -20.37
C GLN A 26 3.34 32.00 -21.60
N HIS A 27 3.66 31.20 -22.62
CA HIS A 27 3.50 31.43 -24.07
C HIS A 27 4.60 30.71 -24.86
N ALA A 28 4.21 29.70 -25.65
CA ALA A 28 4.63 29.53 -27.05
C ALA A 28 4.13 28.17 -27.59
N ALA A 29 3.13 28.22 -28.46
CA ALA A 29 2.85 27.16 -29.43
C ALA A 29 3.62 27.45 -30.73
N PRO A 30 4.08 26.41 -31.44
CA PRO A 30 4.13 26.52 -32.89
C PRO A 30 3.55 25.29 -33.63
N LYS A 31 2.62 25.64 -34.53
CA LYS A 31 2.48 25.25 -35.95
C LYS A 31 2.50 23.76 -36.33
N ARG A 32 1.31 23.35 -36.80
CA ARG A 32 1.02 22.22 -37.70
C ARG A 32 2.05 22.06 -38.81
N ALA A 33 2.57 20.85 -38.96
CA ALA A 33 3.04 20.32 -40.24
C ALA A 33 2.10 19.17 -40.65
N ARG A 34 1.57 19.31 -41.87
CA ARG A 34 0.61 18.42 -42.52
C ARG A 34 1.43 17.59 -43.50
N THR A 35 1.56 16.28 -43.26
CA THR A 35 2.11 15.36 -44.26
C THR A 35 1.08 14.27 -44.52
N SER A 36 0.58 14.30 -45.74
CA SER A 36 -0.33 13.32 -46.33
C SER A 36 0.50 12.26 -47.07
N ILE A 37 -0.20 11.18 -47.45
CA ILE A 37 0.17 10.13 -48.43
C ILE A 37 1.10 9.06 -47.80
N ARG A 38 0.77 7.75 -47.75
CA ARG A 38 0.29 6.85 -48.81
C ARG A 38 -0.21 5.51 -48.22
N SER A 39 -1.36 5.02 -48.67
CA SER A 39 -1.76 3.61 -48.53
C SER A 39 -1.24 2.82 -49.74
N THR A 40 -0.57 1.70 -49.48
CA THR A 40 -0.41 0.51 -50.34
C THR A 40 -0.13 -0.64 -49.36
N GLU A 41 -1.15 -1.41 -48.98
CA GLU A 41 -1.52 -2.68 -49.61
C GLU A 41 -0.40 -3.71 -49.57
N THR A 42 -0.55 -4.74 -48.73
CA THR A 42 -0.55 -6.15 -49.19
C THR A 42 -0.77 -7.10 -48.01
N GLU A 43 -1.84 -7.88 -48.13
CA GLU A 43 -2.05 -9.16 -47.47
C GLU A 43 -0.77 -10.01 -47.42
N LYS A 44 -0.45 -10.53 -46.24
CA LYS A 44 0.17 -11.85 -46.13
C LYS A 44 -0.42 -12.60 -44.95
N ARG A 45 -1.52 -13.27 -45.28
CA ARG A 45 -2.03 -14.47 -44.63
C ARG A 45 -0.91 -15.50 -44.58
N CYS A 46 -0.36 -15.77 -43.40
CA CYS A 46 0.39 -16.99 -43.14
C CYS A 46 -0.31 -17.71 -42.00
N SER A 47 -1.16 -18.66 -42.38
CA SER A 47 -1.69 -19.68 -41.50
C SER A 47 -0.54 -20.58 -41.04
N SER A 48 -0.19 -20.51 -39.76
CA SER A 48 0.49 -21.60 -39.06
C SER A 48 -0.35 -21.96 -37.85
N VAL A 49 -1.14 -23.02 -38.02
CA VAL A 49 -1.77 -23.78 -36.95
C VAL A 49 -0.65 -24.34 -36.09
N THR A 50 -0.35 -23.66 -34.98
CA THR A 50 0.53 -24.18 -33.95
C THR A 50 -0.37 -24.81 -32.88
N LYS A 51 -0.28 -26.14 -32.77
CA LYS A 51 -0.85 -26.95 -31.69
C LYS A 51 -0.70 -26.22 -30.35
N GLN A 52 -1.83 -25.90 -29.71
CA GLN A 52 -1.84 -25.54 -28.30
C GLN A 52 -1.23 -26.70 -27.50
N PRO A 53 -0.27 -26.47 -26.61
CA PRO A 53 0.08 -27.48 -25.62
C PRO A 53 -1.05 -27.49 -24.57
N GLU A 54 -1.95 -28.47 -24.67
CA GLU A 54 -2.93 -28.86 -23.63
C GLU A 54 -2.26 -29.41 -22.34
N GLY A 55 -1.03 -28.99 -22.04
CA GLY A 55 -0.21 -29.46 -20.92
C GLY A 55 0.21 -28.36 -19.93
N LEU A 56 -0.09 -27.08 -20.19
CA LEU A 56 0.30 -25.98 -19.30
C LEU A 56 -0.67 -25.77 -18.11
N ILE A 57 -1.84 -26.40 -18.15
CA ILE A 57 -2.88 -26.23 -17.12
C ILE A 57 -2.56 -27.01 -15.84
N THR A 58 -1.57 -27.91 -15.86
CA THR A 58 -1.15 -28.73 -14.70
C THR A 58 0.15 -28.25 -14.06
N GLU A 59 1.00 -27.48 -14.76
CA GLU A 59 2.15 -26.80 -14.14
C GLU A 59 1.76 -25.49 -13.42
N MET A 60 0.51 -25.07 -13.57
CA MET A 60 -0.17 -24.11 -12.71
C MET A 60 -0.70 -24.77 -11.43
N VAL A 61 0.11 -25.61 -10.78
CA VAL A 61 0.10 -25.60 -9.30
C VAL A 61 0.47 -24.18 -8.94
N ALA A 62 -0.54 -23.31 -8.85
CA ALA A 62 -0.37 -21.88 -8.70
C ALA A 62 0.63 -21.69 -7.57
N LYS A 63 1.81 -21.15 -7.89
CA LYS A 63 2.81 -20.83 -6.87
C LYS A 63 2.05 -20.05 -5.80
N ALA A 64 1.96 -20.64 -4.61
CA ALA A 64 1.21 -20.05 -3.51
C ALA A 64 1.59 -18.58 -3.40
N SER A 65 0.60 -17.70 -3.25
CA SER A 65 0.87 -16.27 -3.17
C SER A 65 1.84 -15.98 -2.01
N VAL A 66 2.43 -14.80 -2.00
CA VAL A 66 3.38 -14.45 -0.93
C VAL A 66 2.66 -14.42 0.42
N THR A 67 1.41 -13.92 0.46
CA THR A 67 0.63 -13.95 1.70
C THR A 67 0.17 -15.35 2.10
N GLU A 68 -0.12 -16.25 1.15
CA GLU A 68 -0.43 -17.66 1.44
C GLU A 68 0.75 -18.38 2.09
N GLN A 69 1.97 -18.11 1.61
CA GLN A 69 3.19 -18.63 2.23
C GLN A 69 3.36 -18.13 3.68
N TRP A 70 3.04 -16.86 3.94
CA TRP A 70 3.08 -16.33 5.32
C TRP A 70 1.97 -16.92 6.19
N LEU A 71 0.75 -17.05 5.68
CA LEU A 71 -0.37 -17.65 6.40
C LEU A 71 -0.11 -19.13 6.74
N ALA A 72 0.56 -19.87 5.86
CA ALA A 72 0.96 -21.26 6.09
C ALA A 72 1.89 -21.42 7.32
N ALA A 73 2.58 -20.35 7.74
CA ALA A 73 3.40 -20.37 8.96
C ALA A 73 2.57 -20.46 10.25
N ALA A 74 1.28 -20.08 10.21
CA ALA A 74 0.37 -20.06 11.35
C ALA A 74 -0.86 -20.99 11.14
N PRO A 75 -0.65 -22.32 11.03
CA PRO A 75 -1.74 -23.27 10.71
C PRO A 75 -2.79 -23.41 11.82
N HIS A 76 -2.50 -22.93 13.03
CA HIS A 76 -3.41 -22.93 14.16
C HIS A 76 -4.44 -21.79 14.10
N LEU A 77 -4.26 -20.82 13.20
CA LEU A 77 -5.17 -19.71 13.04
C LEU A 77 -6.38 -20.17 12.21
N PRO A 78 -7.63 -20.01 12.69
CA PRO A 78 -8.80 -20.39 11.92
C PRO A 78 -8.85 -19.65 10.59
N SER A 79 -9.13 -20.35 9.49
CA SER A 79 -9.27 -19.73 8.17
C SER A 79 -10.48 -18.80 8.13
N LEU A 80 -10.34 -17.66 7.47
CA LEU A 80 -11.46 -16.76 7.19
C LEU A 80 -12.27 -17.32 6.02
N THR A 81 -13.59 -17.36 6.19
CA THR A 81 -14.53 -17.85 5.16
C THR A 81 -15.15 -16.71 4.35
N ASP A 82 -15.18 -15.51 4.91
CA ASP A 82 -15.69 -14.32 4.23
C ASP A 82 -14.65 -13.79 3.22
N PRO A 83 -14.99 -13.67 1.92
CA PRO A 83 -14.05 -13.22 0.90
C PRO A 83 -13.44 -11.84 1.18
N ALA A 84 -14.24 -10.90 1.70
CA ALA A 84 -13.76 -9.55 2.03
C ALA A 84 -12.76 -9.57 3.19
N ALA A 85 -12.99 -10.41 4.20
CA ALA A 85 -12.06 -10.63 5.31
C ALA A 85 -10.75 -11.26 4.86
N VAL A 86 -10.79 -12.22 3.92
CA VAL A 86 -9.58 -12.82 3.33
C VAL A 86 -8.75 -11.76 2.61
N VAL A 87 -9.37 -10.92 1.77
CA VAL A 87 -8.66 -9.84 1.07
C VAL A 87 -8.08 -8.84 2.06
N ALA A 88 -8.86 -8.43 3.07
CA ALA A 88 -8.42 -7.51 4.11
C ALA A 88 -7.21 -8.03 4.89
N GLU A 89 -7.23 -9.30 5.31
CA GLU A 89 -6.11 -9.96 6.00
C GLU A 89 -4.83 -9.93 5.14
N ARG A 90 -4.95 -10.29 3.87
CA ARG A 90 -3.81 -10.32 2.94
C ARG A 90 -3.23 -8.94 2.69
N LEU A 91 -4.08 -7.91 2.54
CA LEU A 91 -3.64 -6.52 2.44
C LEU A 91 -2.91 -6.05 3.71
N LEU A 92 -3.38 -6.41 4.90
CA LEU A 92 -2.67 -6.05 6.15
C LEU A 92 -1.32 -6.75 6.28
N LEU A 93 -1.21 -8.01 5.85
CA LEU A 93 0.08 -8.71 5.79
C LEU A 93 1.06 -7.99 4.84
N LEU A 94 0.60 -7.62 3.65
CA LEU A 94 1.41 -6.89 2.67
C LEU A 94 1.81 -5.50 3.19
N LEU A 95 0.94 -4.81 3.94
CA LEU A 95 1.31 -3.59 4.67
C LEU A 95 2.41 -3.87 5.69
N HIS A 96 2.24 -4.89 6.53
CA HIS A 96 3.20 -5.20 7.58
C HIS A 96 4.60 -5.54 7.04
N TYR A 97 4.67 -6.41 6.02
CA TYR A 97 5.95 -6.83 5.45
C TYR A 97 6.57 -5.80 4.51
N GLY A 98 5.76 -4.88 3.97
CA GLY A 98 6.24 -3.73 3.22
C GLY A 98 6.82 -2.60 4.08
N MET A 99 6.52 -2.56 5.39
CA MET A 99 6.98 -1.53 6.33
C MET A 99 8.49 -1.33 6.30
N ASP A 100 8.94 -0.10 6.02
CA ASP A 100 10.31 0.30 6.28
C ASP A 100 10.56 0.34 7.80
N TRP A 101 11.45 -0.53 8.29
CA TRP A 101 11.79 -0.65 9.71
C TRP A 101 13.10 0.07 10.08
N THR A 102 13.67 0.86 9.16
CA THR A 102 14.83 1.71 9.40
C THR A 102 14.49 2.93 10.26
N ALA A 103 15.50 3.53 10.89
CA ALA A 103 15.30 4.68 11.78
C ALA A 103 14.74 5.93 11.09
N SER A 104 14.79 6.01 9.76
CA SER A 104 14.18 7.10 8.99
C SER A 104 12.65 7.04 8.92
N ASN A 105 12.04 5.88 9.16
CA ASN A 105 10.59 5.76 9.24
C ASN A 105 10.10 6.05 10.67
N TRP A 106 9.18 7.00 10.82
CA TRP A 106 8.62 7.38 12.12
C TRP A 106 7.93 6.22 12.84
N VAL A 107 7.36 5.25 12.11
CA VAL A 107 6.74 4.06 12.71
C VAL A 107 7.79 3.16 13.35
N ALA A 108 8.98 3.05 12.77
CA ALA A 108 10.07 2.24 13.31
C ALA A 108 10.59 2.79 14.65
N VAL A 109 10.62 4.13 14.79
CA VAL A 109 10.98 4.82 16.05
C VAL A 109 9.96 4.51 17.16
N ARG A 110 8.72 4.22 16.79
CA ARG A 110 7.61 3.92 17.71
C ARG A 110 7.16 2.47 17.64
N ARG A 111 8.10 1.54 17.43
CA ARG A 111 7.81 0.10 17.23
C ARG A 111 7.01 -0.51 18.39
N ALA A 112 7.21 -0.06 19.62
CA ALA A 112 6.45 -0.53 20.78
C ALA A 112 4.94 -0.26 20.66
N ASP A 113 4.55 0.84 20.00
CA ASP A 113 3.15 1.24 19.83
C ASP A 113 2.52 0.63 18.56
N TYR A 114 3.32 -0.06 17.73
CA TYR A 114 2.92 -0.40 16.36
C TYR A 114 1.65 -1.24 16.28
N TRP A 115 1.63 -2.36 17.01
CA TRP A 115 0.52 -3.31 16.96
C TRP A 115 -0.73 -2.78 17.67
N ASP A 116 -0.54 -2.10 18.79
CA ASP A 116 -1.65 -1.77 19.68
C ASP A 116 -2.29 -0.41 19.32
N HIS A 117 -1.54 0.48 18.65
CA HIS A 117 -2.00 1.83 18.34
C HIS A 117 -1.80 2.20 16.86
N LEU A 118 -0.57 2.12 16.34
CA LEU A 118 -0.26 2.77 15.06
C LEU A 118 -0.92 2.09 13.87
N LEU A 119 -0.73 0.78 13.71
CA LEU A 119 -1.33 0.02 12.62
C LEU A 119 -2.87 0.10 12.64
N PRO A 120 -3.57 -0.26 13.75
CA PRO A 120 -5.03 -0.24 13.76
C PRO A 120 -5.60 1.17 13.57
N ALA A 121 -4.99 2.21 14.15
CA ALA A 121 -5.47 3.58 13.96
C ALA A 121 -5.37 4.02 12.50
N HIS A 122 -4.25 3.75 11.82
CA HIS A 122 -4.07 4.17 10.43
C HIS A 122 -4.95 3.39 9.45
N VAL A 123 -5.09 2.08 9.66
CA VAL A 123 -6.01 1.22 8.89
C VAL A 123 -7.43 1.78 8.98
N ARG A 124 -7.92 2.01 10.21
CA ARG A 124 -9.29 2.48 10.47
C ARG A 124 -9.52 3.90 9.96
N LEU A 125 -8.61 4.84 10.22
CA LEU A 125 -8.70 6.21 9.71
C LEU A 125 -8.68 6.27 8.18
N GLY A 126 -7.89 5.39 7.54
CA GLY A 126 -7.90 5.21 6.10
C GLY A 126 -9.30 4.87 5.57
N THR A 127 -10.04 3.99 6.24
CA THR A 127 -11.40 3.60 5.78
C THR A 127 -12.39 4.76 5.78
N TYR A 128 -12.19 5.79 6.61
CA TYR A 128 -13.07 6.97 6.62
C TYR A 128 -12.69 8.00 5.56
N SER A 129 -11.40 8.09 5.23
CA SER A 129 -10.89 9.07 4.26
C SER A 129 -10.97 8.59 2.81
N SER A 130 -11.07 7.29 2.59
CA SER A 130 -11.06 6.70 1.24
C SER A 130 -12.44 6.36 0.67
N GLY A 131 -13.51 6.55 1.45
CA GLY A 131 -14.88 6.23 1.01
C GLY A 131 -15.01 4.74 0.68
N THR A 132 -15.45 4.41 -0.54
CA THR A 132 -15.53 3.04 -1.07
C THR A 132 -14.39 2.70 -2.04
N ASN A 133 -13.32 3.49 -2.09
CA ASN A 133 -12.21 3.28 -3.04
C ASN A 133 -11.03 2.55 -2.37
N LEU A 134 -10.86 1.27 -2.71
CA LEU A 134 -9.82 0.41 -2.15
C LEU A 134 -8.40 0.82 -2.58
N HIS A 135 -8.21 1.29 -3.81
CA HIS A 135 -6.91 1.82 -4.27
C HIS A 135 -6.50 3.07 -3.50
N HIS A 136 -7.45 3.99 -3.26
CA HIS A 136 -7.20 5.18 -2.48
C HIS A 136 -6.88 4.84 -1.02
N TRP A 137 -7.59 3.86 -0.44
CA TRP A 137 -7.28 3.34 0.90
C TRP A 137 -5.86 2.81 0.99
N TRP A 138 -5.48 1.92 0.06
CA TRP A 138 -4.13 1.35 0.03
C TRP A 138 -3.07 2.44 -0.04
N SER A 139 -3.16 3.33 -1.03
CA SER A 139 -2.20 4.41 -1.24
C SER A 139 -2.07 5.32 0.00
N THR A 140 -3.19 5.65 0.63
CA THR A 140 -3.22 6.50 1.83
C THR A 140 -2.54 5.82 3.01
N VAL A 141 -2.90 4.57 3.30
CA VAL A 141 -2.42 3.85 4.48
C VAL A 141 -0.96 3.45 4.31
N SER A 142 -0.60 2.90 3.14
CA SER A 142 0.78 2.50 2.86
C SER A 142 1.73 3.70 2.86
N GLY A 143 1.30 4.83 2.28
CA GLY A 143 2.06 6.08 2.28
C GLY A 143 2.30 6.63 3.69
N LYS A 144 1.25 6.68 4.53
CA LYS A 144 1.37 7.16 5.93
C LYS A 144 2.27 6.28 6.78
N LEU A 145 2.23 4.96 6.57
CA LEU A 145 3.02 4.00 7.33
C LEU A 145 4.45 3.81 6.77
N GLY A 146 4.76 4.35 5.59
CA GLY A 146 6.04 4.09 4.92
C GLY A 146 6.19 2.62 4.51
N SER A 147 5.10 2.01 4.05
CA SER A 147 5.06 0.63 3.56
C SER A 147 5.05 0.58 2.04
N THR A 148 5.92 -0.25 1.46
CA THR A 148 5.97 -0.50 0.01
C THR A 148 6.21 -1.98 -0.30
N PRO A 149 5.50 -2.58 -1.27
CA PRO A 149 5.77 -3.95 -1.72
C PRO A 149 7.19 -4.08 -2.28
N ARG A 150 7.97 -5.02 -1.76
CA ARG A 150 9.42 -5.13 -1.99
C ARG A 150 9.76 -6.06 -3.14
N THR A 151 9.00 -7.14 -3.29
CA THR A 151 9.22 -8.15 -4.32
C THR A 151 8.20 -8.03 -5.45
N ASP A 152 8.51 -8.60 -6.63
CA ASP A 152 7.53 -8.66 -7.74
C ASP A 152 6.29 -9.47 -7.37
N GLY A 153 6.46 -10.52 -6.55
CA GLY A 153 5.35 -11.32 -6.03
C GLY A 153 4.40 -10.48 -5.16
N GLU A 154 4.93 -9.68 -4.24
CA GLU A 154 4.12 -8.77 -3.42
C GLU A 154 3.44 -7.69 -4.27
N ARG A 155 4.14 -7.11 -5.25
CA ARG A 155 3.56 -6.10 -6.17
C ARG A 155 2.41 -6.68 -6.98
N LEU A 156 2.59 -7.87 -7.55
CA LEU A 156 1.56 -8.57 -8.31
C LEU A 156 0.35 -8.89 -7.43
N GLU A 157 0.58 -9.40 -6.23
CA GLU A 157 -0.49 -9.78 -5.31
C GLU A 157 -1.28 -8.56 -4.82
N VAL A 158 -0.62 -7.43 -4.52
CA VAL A 158 -1.33 -6.17 -4.24
C VAL A 158 -2.18 -5.77 -5.44
N ALA A 159 -1.63 -5.78 -6.65
CA ALA A 159 -2.37 -5.41 -7.86
C ALA A 159 -3.63 -6.29 -8.06
N GLN A 160 -3.54 -7.58 -7.77
CA GLN A 160 -4.66 -8.51 -7.82
C GLN A 160 -5.70 -8.23 -6.71
N LEU A 161 -5.26 -8.07 -5.46
CA LEU A 161 -6.19 -7.86 -4.34
C LEU A 161 -6.98 -6.55 -4.49
N LEU A 162 -6.38 -5.51 -5.07
CA LEU A 162 -7.05 -4.23 -5.27
C LEU A 162 -8.17 -4.25 -6.32
N THR A 163 -8.31 -5.31 -7.12
CA THR A 163 -9.46 -5.48 -8.04
C THR A 163 -10.70 -6.09 -7.39
N SER A 164 -10.60 -6.52 -6.12
CA SER A 164 -11.71 -7.09 -5.35
C SER A 164 -12.82 -6.07 -5.10
N GLU A 165 -14.03 -6.55 -4.75
CA GLU A 165 -15.18 -5.71 -4.42
C GLU A 165 -14.85 -4.69 -3.30
N PRO A 166 -14.70 -3.39 -3.64
CA PRO A 166 -14.07 -2.44 -2.73
C PRO A 166 -14.87 -2.15 -1.46
N LYS A 167 -16.20 -2.12 -1.58
CA LYS A 167 -17.10 -1.71 -0.50
C LYS A 167 -17.00 -2.66 0.70
N ASP A 168 -17.08 -3.97 0.44
CA ASP A 168 -17.11 -4.98 1.49
C ASP A 168 -15.75 -5.11 2.17
N VAL A 169 -14.65 -5.03 1.40
CA VAL A 169 -13.29 -5.02 1.96
C VAL A 169 -13.06 -3.82 2.88
N ILE A 170 -13.46 -2.61 2.44
CA ILE A 170 -13.33 -1.40 3.27
C ILE A 170 -14.20 -1.48 4.53
N GLN A 171 -15.42 -2.01 4.42
CA GLN A 171 -16.29 -2.21 5.57
C GLN A 171 -15.67 -3.20 6.57
N THR A 172 -15.16 -4.33 6.08
CA THR A 172 -14.47 -5.33 6.91
C THR A 172 -13.22 -4.76 7.58
N LEU A 173 -12.39 -4.01 6.85
CA LEU A 173 -11.23 -3.31 7.41
C LEU A 173 -11.61 -2.35 8.53
N ARG A 174 -12.80 -1.73 8.47
CA ARG A 174 -13.31 -0.79 9.47
C ARG A 174 -13.88 -1.49 10.69
N ASP A 175 -14.70 -2.51 10.49
CA ASP A 175 -15.45 -3.17 11.55
C ASP A 175 -14.60 -4.19 12.31
N GLN A 176 -13.66 -4.82 11.61
CA GLN A 176 -12.83 -5.90 12.14
C GLN A 176 -11.37 -5.48 12.33
N THR A 177 -11.06 -4.17 12.33
CA THR A 177 -9.68 -3.65 12.38
C THR A 177 -8.82 -4.34 13.45
N MET A 178 -9.31 -4.44 14.68
CA MET A 178 -8.55 -5.00 15.79
C MET A 178 -8.33 -6.50 15.64
N ALA A 179 -9.35 -7.23 15.19
CA ALA A 179 -9.25 -8.67 14.95
C ALA A 179 -8.24 -8.97 13.83
N LEU A 180 -8.31 -8.25 12.72
CA LEU A 180 -7.38 -8.39 11.59
C LEU A 180 -5.94 -7.99 11.97
N THR A 181 -5.78 -6.96 12.80
CA THR A 181 -4.47 -6.56 13.35
C THR A 181 -3.86 -7.66 14.21
N LEU A 182 -4.65 -8.25 15.11
CA LEU A 182 -4.19 -9.36 15.96
C LEU A 182 -3.80 -10.58 15.12
N ARG A 183 -4.61 -10.94 14.12
CA ARG A 183 -4.29 -12.03 13.18
C ARG A 183 -2.99 -11.78 12.43
N THR A 184 -2.80 -10.56 11.91
CA THR A 184 -1.56 -10.14 11.25
C THR A 184 -0.36 -10.29 12.17
N ARG A 185 -0.48 -9.91 13.45
CA ARG A 185 0.58 -10.08 14.46
C ARG A 185 0.92 -11.55 14.71
N ILE A 186 -0.09 -12.40 14.88
CA ILE A 186 0.11 -13.85 15.09
C ILE A 186 0.87 -14.46 13.90
N VAL A 187 0.46 -14.13 12.68
CA VAL A 187 1.16 -14.59 11.46
C VAL A 187 2.60 -14.06 11.41
N ALA A 188 2.81 -12.79 11.71
CA ALA A 188 4.14 -12.18 11.73
C ALA A 188 5.09 -12.84 12.75
N ASP A 189 4.57 -13.13 13.95
CA ASP A 189 5.31 -13.81 15.00
C ASP A 189 5.64 -15.25 14.59
N ALA A 190 4.69 -15.97 13.97
CA ALA A 190 4.92 -17.32 13.45
C ALA A 190 6.00 -17.33 12.35
N VAL A 191 5.89 -16.48 11.33
CA VAL A 191 6.89 -16.37 10.25
C VAL A 191 8.28 -16.04 10.81
N ARG A 192 8.36 -15.17 11.83
CA ARG A 192 9.63 -14.86 12.49
C ARG A 192 10.21 -16.09 13.21
N ALA A 193 9.37 -16.88 13.87
CA ALA A 193 9.79 -18.11 14.54
C ALA A 193 10.34 -19.14 13.53
N HIS A 194 9.67 -19.34 12.39
CA HIS A 194 10.16 -20.24 11.32
C HIS A 194 11.51 -19.80 10.77
N LYS A 195 11.67 -18.50 10.44
CA LYS A 195 12.95 -17.96 9.96
C LYS A 195 14.09 -18.08 10.99
N GLY A 196 13.77 -17.92 12.27
CA GLY A 196 14.74 -18.08 13.37
C GLY A 196 15.14 -19.53 13.63
N ALA A 197 14.29 -20.50 13.25
CA ALA A 197 14.53 -21.92 13.42
C ALA A 197 15.42 -22.54 12.31
N GLY A 198 15.79 -21.78 11.28
CA GLY A 198 16.68 -22.26 10.20
C GLY A 198 16.05 -23.32 9.29
N LEU A 199 14.72 -23.39 9.26
CA LEU A 199 13.94 -24.21 8.32
C LEU A 199 13.63 -23.42 7.04
#